data_AF-A0A3M0P5S4-F1
#
_entry.id   AF-A0A3M0P5S4-F1
#
_cell.length_a   1.000
_cell.length_b   1.000
_cell.length_c   1.000
_cell.angle_alpha   90.00
_cell.angle_beta   90.00
_cell.angle_gamma   90.00
#
_symmetry.space_group_name_H-M   'P 1'
#
loop_
_entity.id
_entity.type
_entity.pdbx_description
1 polymer ?
#
loop_
_entity_poly.entity_id
_entity_poly.type
_entity_poly.pdbx_seq_one_letter_code
_entity_poly.pdbx_strand_id
1 'polypeptide(L)'
;MQVIKKINNNVAICLDQNHDELVAFGRGIGFPKIPYELTDLSKIRMTFYRIDTYNFKLMKEIPENILDVSAEIIKKLKLYLNMI
;
A
#
# COMPACT_ATOMS: atom_id res chain seq x y z
N MET A 1 -6.78 10.07 4.26
CA MET A 1 -6.90 8.61 3.97
C MET A 1 -6.85 7.88 5.30
N GLN A 2 -7.77 6.95 5.58
CA GLN A 2 -7.81 6.23 6.85
C GLN A 2 -7.10 4.88 6.71
N VAL A 3 -6.11 4.59 7.54
CA VAL A 3 -5.45 3.28 7.60
C VAL A 3 -6.23 2.37 8.54
N ILE A 4 -6.72 1.24 8.05
CA ILE A 4 -7.68 0.38 8.77
C ILE A 4 -7.16 -1.04 9.05
N LYS A 5 -6.14 -1.52 8.32
CA LYS A 5 -5.57 -2.87 8.54
C LYS A 5 -4.09 -2.96 8.16
N LYS A 6 -3.28 -3.64 8.97
CA LYS A 6 -1.87 -3.92 8.69
C LYS A 6 -1.72 -5.12 7.75
N ILE A 7 -0.87 -4.99 6.72
CA ILE A 7 -0.30 -6.13 5.99
C ILE A 7 1.12 -6.39 6.53
N ASN A 8 2.01 -5.39 6.44
CA ASN A 8 3.33 -5.39 7.04
C ASN A 8 3.70 -3.94 7.47
N ASN A 9 4.98 -3.62 7.70
CA ASN A 9 5.34 -2.25 8.13
C ASN A 9 5.18 -1.20 7.02
N ASN A 10 5.28 -1.58 5.76
CA ASN A 10 5.25 -0.69 4.60
C ASN A 10 3.97 -0.81 3.76
N VAL A 11 3.07 -1.72 4.11
CA VAL A 11 1.84 -2.00 3.36
C VAL A 11 0.65 -2.09 4.30
N ALA A 12 -0.42 -1.39 3.97
CA ALA A 12 -1.65 -1.35 4.75
C ALA A 12 -2.90 -1.25 3.87
N ILE A 13 -4.04 -1.69 4.41
CA ILE A 13 -5.35 -1.40 3.83
C ILE A 13 -5.81 -0.04 4.34
N CYS A 14 -6.29 0.78 3.41
CA CYS A 14 -6.82 2.08 3.68
C CYS A 14 -8.22 2.26 3.10
N LEU A 15 -8.97 3.19 3.68
CA LEU A 15 -10.15 3.80 3.06
C LEU A 15 -9.74 5.19 2.54
N ASP A 16 -10.11 5.47 1.29
CA ASP A 16 -10.02 6.84 0.78
C ASP A 16 -11.22 7.69 1.24
N GLN A 17 -11.32 8.91 0.71
CA GLN A 17 -12.39 9.85 1.08
C GLN A 17 -13.80 9.39 0.64
N ASN A 18 -13.90 8.48 -0.33
CA ASN A 18 -15.16 7.91 -0.81
C ASN A 18 -15.54 6.62 -0.07
N HIS A 19 -14.76 6.22 0.95
CA HIS A 19 -14.86 4.92 1.62
C HIS A 19 -14.53 3.73 0.71
N ASP A 20 -13.81 3.96 -0.39
CA ASP A 20 -13.31 2.88 -1.23
C ASP A 20 -12.09 2.24 -0.56
N GLU A 21 -12.09 0.90 -0.48
CA GLU A 21 -10.98 0.13 0.05
C GLU A 21 -9.84 0.01 -0.97
N LEU A 22 -8.62 0.29 -0.51
CA LEU A 22 -7.41 0.17 -1.30
C LEU A 22 -6.27 -0.40 -0.47
N VAL A 23 -5.30 -1.02 -1.15
CA VAL A 23 -4.01 -1.36 -0.56
C VAL A 23 -3.02 -0.25 -0.87
N ALA A 24 -2.47 0.36 0.17
CA ALA A 24 -1.43 1.37 0.08
C ALA A 24 -0.05 0.75 0.35
N PHE A 25 0.93 1.14 -0.46
CA PHE A 25 2.34 0.88 -0.27
C PHE A 25 3.02 2.20 0.09
N GLY A 26 3.79 2.22 1.18
CA GLY A 26 4.44 3.43 1.66
C GLY A 26 5.36 3.17 2.85
N ARG A 27 6.46 3.92 2.96
CA ARG A 27 7.46 3.66 4.00
C ARG A 27 6.85 3.87 5.40
N GLY A 28 6.78 2.80 6.19
CA GLY A 28 6.33 2.82 7.57
C GLY A 28 4.83 3.07 7.77
N ILE A 29 3.98 3.01 6.74
CA ILE A 29 2.55 3.31 6.91
C ILE A 29 1.78 2.22 7.68
N GLY A 30 2.29 1.00 7.75
CA GLY A 30 1.72 -0.08 8.56
C GLY A 30 2.36 -0.19 9.95
N PHE A 31 3.29 0.72 10.30
CA PHE A 31 3.98 0.72 11.60
C PHE A 31 3.13 1.31 12.75
N PRO A 32 2.41 2.44 12.60
CA PRO A 32 1.62 3.02 13.68
C PRO A 32 0.52 2.10 14.18
N LYS A 33 -0.03 2.40 15.36
CA LYS A 33 -1.22 1.71 15.87
C LYS A 33 -2.41 1.98 14.95
N ILE A 34 -3.04 0.91 14.48
CA ILE A 34 -4.18 0.94 13.56
C ILE A 34 -5.49 0.79 14.36
N PRO A 35 -6.57 1.49 14.00
CA PRO A 35 -6.69 2.42 12.86
C PRO A 35 -6.12 3.81 13.16
N TYR A 36 -5.74 4.54 12.11
CA TYR A 36 -5.32 5.95 12.22
C TYR A 36 -5.56 6.72 10.91
N GLU A 37 -5.57 8.04 10.97
CA GLU A 37 -5.64 8.89 9.78
C GLU A 37 -4.24 9.19 9.23
N LEU A 38 -3.99 8.84 7.98
CA LEU A 38 -2.77 9.21 7.26
C LEU A 38 -2.92 10.64 6.72
N THR A 39 -2.32 11.59 7.43
CA THR A 39 -2.29 13.01 7.09
C THR A 39 -1.22 13.35 6.05
N ASP A 40 -0.09 12.64 6.07
CA ASP A 40 1.00 12.82 5.12
C ASP A 40 0.91 11.80 3.98
N LEU A 41 0.25 12.19 2.88
CA LEU A 41 0.10 11.35 1.68
C LEU A 41 1.41 11.18 0.89
N SER A 42 2.45 11.97 1.16
CA SER A 42 3.75 11.82 0.48
C SER A 42 4.44 10.50 0.83
N LYS A 43 4.03 9.87 1.95
CA LYS A 43 4.50 8.54 2.35
C LYS A 43 3.99 7.43 1.43
N ILE A 44 2.91 7.67 0.68
CA ILE A 44 2.34 6.71 -0.25
C ILE A 44 3.20 6.69 -1.53
N ARG A 45 3.71 5.52 -1.87
CA ARG A 45 4.43 5.25 -3.12
C ARG A 45 3.50 4.74 -4.21
N MET A 46 2.50 3.93 -3.85
CA MET A 46 1.55 3.33 -4.79
C MET A 46 0.29 2.88 -4.06
N THR A 47 -0.85 2.96 -4.72
CA THR A 47 -2.13 2.39 -4.26
C THR A 47 -2.68 1.42 -5.29
N PHE A 48 -3.44 0.45 -4.81
CA PHE A 48 -4.21 -0.48 -5.64
C PHE A 48 -5.65 -0.55 -5.13
N TYR A 49 -6.58 -0.20 -5.99
CA TYR A 49 -8.01 -0.33 -5.73
C TYR A 49 -8.49 -1.74 -6.08
N ARG A 50 -9.61 -2.16 -5.46
CA ARG A 50 -10.34 -3.39 -5.82
C ARG A 50 -9.52 -4.67 -5.69
N ILE A 51 -8.67 -4.75 -4.67
CA ILE A 51 -8.00 -6.01 -4.32
C ILE A 51 -8.99 -6.90 -3.59
N ASP A 52 -9.24 -8.11 -4.11
CA ASP A 52 -10.10 -9.07 -3.43
C ASP A 52 -9.42 -9.65 -2.16
N THR A 53 -10.23 -10.29 -1.31
CA THR A 53 -9.76 -10.86 -0.04
C THR A 53 -8.77 -12.03 -0.22
N TYR A 54 -8.75 -12.67 -1.39
CA TYR A 54 -7.81 -13.75 -1.70
C TYR A 54 -6.41 -13.20 -1.93
N ASN A 55 -6.29 -12.15 -2.75
CA ASN A 55 -5.04 -11.43 -3.00
C ASN A 55 -4.45 -10.86 -1.70
N PHE A 56 -5.29 -10.44 -0.75
CA PHE A 56 -4.83 -9.98 0.56
C PHE A 56 -4.10 -11.06 1.37
N LYS A 57 -4.60 -12.31 1.38
CA LYS A 57 -3.95 -13.41 2.10
C LYS A 57 -2.58 -13.71 1.51
N LEU A 58 -2.50 -13.78 0.18
CA LEU A 58 -1.24 -13.99 -0.52
C LEU A 58 -0.21 -12.90 -0.19
N MET A 59 -0.62 -11.63 -0.16
CA MET A 59 0.29 -10.53 0.20
C MET A 59 0.89 -10.67 1.60
N LYS A 60 0.17 -11.29 2.56
CA LYS A 60 0.71 -11.53 3.90
C LYS A 60 1.75 -12.65 3.96
N GLU A 61 1.70 -13.58 3.01
CA GLU A 61 2.64 -14.69 2.91
C GLU A 61 3.94 -14.26 2.21
N ILE A 62 3.90 -13.17 1.44
CA ILE A 62 5.08 -12.61 0.76
C ILE A 62 5.94 -11.84 1.76
N PRO A 63 7.26 -12.11 1.83
CA PRO A 63 8.18 -11.35 2.66
C PRO A 63 8.17 -9.84 2.34
N GLU A 64 8.28 -8.99 3.38
CA GLU A 64 8.23 -7.53 3.27
C GLU A 64 9.22 -6.99 2.23
N ASN A 65 10.46 -7.49 2.24
CA ASN A 65 11.50 -7.06 1.30
C ASN A 65 11.16 -7.36 -0.16
N ILE A 66 10.42 -8.44 -0.44
CA ILE A 66 10.01 -8.81 -1.79
C ILE A 66 8.91 -7.86 -2.29
N LEU A 67 7.94 -7.54 -1.44
CA LEU A 67 6.89 -6.56 -1.76
C LEU A 67 7.49 -5.17 -2.00
N ASP A 68 8.44 -4.75 -1.17
CA ASP A 68 9.09 -3.45 -1.29
C ASP A 68 9.88 -3.33 -2.60
N VAL A 69 10.71 -4.33 -2.93
CA VAL A 69 11.47 -4.35 -4.19
C VAL A 69 10.52 -4.37 -5.39
N SER A 70 9.44 -5.14 -5.33
CA SER A 70 8.44 -5.19 -6.42
C SER A 70 7.79 -3.83 -6.66
N ALA A 71 7.41 -3.12 -5.58
CA ALA A 71 6.86 -1.78 -5.68
C ALA A 71 7.86 -0.78 -6.29
N GLU A 72 9.15 -0.89 -5.95
CA GLU A 72 10.20 -0.05 -6.53
C GLU A 72 10.44 -0.33 -8.01
N ILE A 73 10.42 -1.59 -8.44
CA ILE A 73 10.52 -1.98 -9.85
C ILE A 73 9.37 -1.38 -10.66
N ILE A 74 8.12 -1.53 -10.18
CA ILE A 74 6.93 -0.99 -10.85
C ILE A 74 7.03 0.54 -10.96
N LYS A 75 7.45 1.22 -9.88
CA LYS A 75 7.64 2.67 -9.89
C LYS A 75 8.67 3.10 -10.96
N LYS A 76 9.82 2.43 -11.04
CA LYS A 76 10.84 2.71 -12.05
C LYS A 76 10.33 2.46 -13.48
N LEU A 77 9.60 1.38 -13.69
CA LEU A 77 9.02 1.06 -15.00
C LEU A 77 8.00 2.10 -15.46
N LYS A 78 7.12 2.58 -14.58
CA LYS A 78 6.15 3.63 -14.92
C LYS A 78 6.84 4.93 -15.39
N LEU A 79 7.92 5.32 -14.72
CA LEU A 79 8.75 6.46 -15.12
C LEU A 79 9.41 6.22 -16.48
N TYR A 80 9.97 5.04 -16.70
CA TYR A 80 10.62 4.68 -17.95
C TYR A 80 9.65 4.64 -19.14
N LEU A 81 8.41 4.19 -18.92
CA LEU A 81 7.37 4.05 -19.95
C LEU A 81 6.51 5.31 -20.13
N ASN A 82 6.79 6.42 -19.42
CA ASN A 82 5.96 7.64 -19.41
C ASN A 82 4.49 7.37 -19.03
N MET A 83 4.23 6.39 -18.17
CA MET A 83 2.88 6.05 -17.69
C MET A 83 2.52 6.82 -16.41
N ILE A 84 2.76 8.14 -16.41
CA ILE A 84 2.50 9.03 -15.26
C ILE A 84 1.01 9.38 -15.22
#